data_AF-A0A925V7I1-F1
#
_entry.id   AF-A0A925V7I1-F1
#
_cell.length_a   1.000
_cell.length_b   1.000
_cell.length_c   1.000
_cell.angle_alpha   90.00
_cell.angle_beta   90.00
_cell.angle_gamma   90.00
#
_symmetry.space_group_name_H-M   'P 1'
#
loop_
_entity.id
_entity.type
_entity.pdbx_description
1 polymer ?
#
loop_
_entity_poly.entity_id
_entity_poly.type
_entity_poly.pdbx_seq_one_letter_code
_entity_poly.pdbx_strand_id
1 'polypeptide(L)'
;MPIPSVSRTTLASTLAGLVLGLLACDGFVGNTSGSCKAGTPCVCEGVGNCNKTCDGPGCEFSCAGMGNCILDCPAGGCTATSTATGNVTLGCEGGGCKLSSSGTGNVIIDCTGGNCELGCTGTSNCIVQSCTSGCKSTCTGGSNCTCSTGCS
;
A
#
# COMPACT_ATOMS: atom_id res chain seq x y z
N MET A 1 -10.50 83.38 -15.88
CA MET A 1 -9.94 82.21 -15.18
C MET A 1 -11.11 81.40 -14.61
N PRO A 2 -11.37 80.20 -15.15
CA PRO A 2 -11.85 79.06 -14.37
C PRO A 2 -10.98 77.81 -14.59
N ILE A 3 -11.00 76.93 -13.58
CA ILE A 3 -10.17 75.74 -13.37
C ILE A 3 -10.85 74.53 -14.05
N PRO A 4 -10.15 73.67 -14.81
CA PRO A 4 -10.76 72.43 -15.31
C PRO A 4 -10.86 71.36 -14.21
N SER A 5 -12.07 70.81 -14.08
CA SER A 5 -12.43 69.73 -13.16
C SER A 5 -11.80 68.40 -13.59
N VAL A 6 -11.08 67.73 -12.68
CA VAL A 6 -10.53 66.39 -12.88
C VAL A 6 -11.64 65.36 -12.67
N SER A 7 -12.08 64.74 -13.76
CA SER A 7 -13.01 63.61 -13.73
C SER A 7 -12.30 62.38 -13.15
N ARG A 8 -12.87 61.83 -12.07
CA ARG A 8 -12.38 60.62 -11.39
C ARG A 8 -12.78 59.39 -12.22
N THR A 9 -11.85 58.87 -13.01
CA THR A 9 -11.99 57.58 -13.69
C THR A 9 -11.76 56.47 -12.67
N THR A 10 -12.83 55.92 -12.10
CA THR A 10 -12.76 54.78 -11.19
C THR A 10 -12.41 53.50 -11.96
N LEU A 11 -11.39 52.82 -11.45
CA LEU A 11 -10.70 51.67 -12.03
C LEU A 11 -11.61 50.45 -12.24
N ALA A 12 -11.75 50.06 -13.51
CA ALA A 12 -11.36 48.77 -14.05
C ALA A 12 -11.33 47.53 -13.12
N SER A 13 -12.14 46.55 -13.53
CA SER A 13 -11.75 45.13 -13.70
C SER A 13 -11.84 44.18 -12.50
N THR A 14 -13.00 43.53 -12.42
CA THR A 14 -13.21 42.09 -12.19
C THR A 14 -11.99 41.26 -11.74
N LEU A 15 -11.81 41.11 -10.42
CA LEU A 15 -11.07 39.99 -9.84
C LEU A 15 -12.04 38.82 -9.65
N ALA A 16 -12.30 38.10 -10.74
CA ALA A 16 -12.94 36.79 -10.71
C ALA A 16 -11.97 35.77 -10.11
N GLY A 17 -12.51 34.92 -9.25
CA GLY A 17 -11.77 34.12 -8.28
C GLY A 17 -10.75 33.16 -8.90
N LEU A 18 -9.57 33.14 -8.30
CA LEU A 18 -8.67 32.01 -8.33
C LEU A 18 -8.70 31.39 -6.93
N VAL A 19 -9.76 30.63 -6.65
CA VAL A 19 -9.76 29.67 -5.54
C VAL A 19 -8.74 28.62 -5.95
N LEU A 20 -7.52 28.71 -5.41
CA LEU A 20 -6.58 27.60 -5.41
C LEU A 20 -7.26 26.45 -4.67
N GLY A 21 -7.88 25.56 -5.44
CA GLY A 21 -8.15 24.21 -4.99
C GLY A 21 -6.80 23.54 -4.78
N LEU A 22 -6.22 23.72 -3.58
CA LEU A 22 -5.26 22.75 -3.08
C LEU A 22 -6.02 21.43 -3.01
N LEU A 23 -5.73 20.58 -3.98
CA LEU A 23 -6.02 19.18 -3.97
C LEU A 23 -5.77 18.67 -2.54
N ALA A 24 -6.83 18.18 -1.92
CA ALA A 24 -6.74 17.28 -0.79
C ALA A 24 -6.01 16.03 -1.28
N CYS A 25 -4.69 16.11 -1.39
CA CYS A 25 -3.84 14.96 -1.29
C CYS A 25 -3.91 14.52 0.17
N ASP A 26 -5.02 13.89 0.57
CA ASP A 26 -5.13 13.13 1.84
C ASP A 26 -4.24 11.87 1.79
N GLY A 27 -3.14 11.92 1.02
CA GLY A 27 -2.04 10.99 1.15
C GLY A 27 -1.40 11.26 2.50
N PHE A 28 -1.85 10.53 3.52
CA PHE A 28 -1.31 10.57 4.86
C PHE A 28 0.22 10.50 4.80
N VAL A 29 0.88 11.62 5.10
CA VAL A 29 2.33 11.65 5.28
C VAL A 29 2.59 11.31 6.74
N GLY A 30 3.24 10.18 6.98
CA GLY A 30 3.55 9.69 8.32
C GLY A 30 3.40 8.18 8.44
N ASN A 31 3.91 7.65 9.55
CA ASN A 31 3.76 6.24 9.86
C ASN A 31 2.37 5.98 10.46
N THR A 32 1.71 4.92 10.00
CA THR A 32 0.42 4.49 10.54
C THR A 32 0.55 3.10 11.14
N SER A 33 -0.19 2.86 12.22
CA SER A 33 -0.32 1.52 12.81
C SER A 33 -1.77 1.24 13.21
N GLY A 34 -2.15 -0.04 13.36
CA GLY A 34 -3.46 -0.40 13.90
C GLY A 34 -3.86 -1.83 13.58
N SER A 35 -5.10 -2.19 13.91
CA SER A 35 -5.65 -3.50 13.63
C SER A 35 -6.82 -3.48 12.64
N CYS A 36 -7.09 -4.66 12.08
CA CYS A 36 -8.04 -4.94 11.02
C CYS A 36 -8.94 -6.08 11.47
N LYS A 37 -10.16 -6.14 10.98
CA LYS A 37 -11.06 -7.28 11.22
C LYS A 37 -11.43 -7.93 9.91
N ALA A 38 -11.71 -9.22 9.97
CA ALA A 38 -12.28 -9.96 8.84
C ALA A 38 -13.52 -9.23 8.29
N GLY A 39 -13.62 -9.15 6.97
CA GLY A 39 -14.73 -8.47 6.28
C GLY A 39 -14.60 -6.95 6.14
N THR A 40 -13.54 -6.33 6.68
CA THR A 40 -13.24 -4.91 6.44
C THR A 40 -11.88 -4.78 5.74
N PRO A 41 -11.80 -4.04 4.61
CA PRO A 41 -10.54 -3.85 3.91
C PRO A 41 -9.58 -3.02 4.76
N CYS A 42 -8.35 -3.52 4.90
CA CYS A 42 -7.30 -2.82 5.62
C CYS A 42 -6.35 -2.14 4.66
N VAL A 43 -6.52 -0.83 4.55
CA VAL A 43 -5.87 -0.02 3.53
C VAL A 43 -4.66 0.71 4.12
N CYS A 44 -3.54 0.60 3.41
CA CYS A 44 -2.28 1.28 3.63
C CYS A 44 -1.97 2.14 2.40
N GLU A 45 -2.25 3.44 2.52
CA GLU A 45 -2.04 4.46 1.49
C GLU A 45 -1.19 5.61 2.03
N GLY A 46 -0.59 6.39 1.13
CA GLY A 46 0.19 7.58 1.48
C GLY A 46 1.69 7.36 1.56
N VAL A 47 2.37 8.26 2.30
CA VAL A 47 3.83 8.35 2.37
C VAL A 47 4.28 8.07 3.79
N GLY A 48 4.82 6.88 4.04
CA GLY A 48 5.29 6.45 5.36
C GLY A 48 5.02 4.97 5.60
N ASN A 49 5.58 4.43 6.67
CA ASN A 49 5.42 3.01 6.98
C ASN A 49 4.01 2.73 7.51
N CYS A 50 3.35 1.70 7.00
CA CYS A 50 2.06 1.23 7.46
C CYS A 50 2.24 -0.12 8.16
N ASN A 51 1.83 -0.22 9.43
CA ASN A 51 1.84 -1.46 10.19
C ASN A 51 0.40 -1.89 10.52
N LYS A 52 -0.05 -3.06 10.05
CA LYS A 52 -1.43 -3.52 10.27
C LYS A 52 -1.47 -4.97 10.72
N THR A 53 -2.24 -5.24 11.77
CA THR A 53 -2.47 -6.59 12.30
C THR A 53 -3.91 -7.03 12.08
N CYS A 54 -4.12 -8.25 11.60
CA CYS A 54 -5.46 -8.84 11.51
C CYS A 54 -5.89 -9.46 12.84
N ASP A 55 -6.97 -8.93 13.42
CA ASP A 55 -7.64 -9.49 14.58
C ASP A 55 -8.56 -10.64 14.13
N GLY A 56 -7.96 -11.82 13.90
CA GLY A 56 -8.65 -13.04 13.46
C GLY A 56 -8.17 -13.54 12.09
N PRO A 57 -8.86 -14.51 11.48
CA PRO A 57 -8.49 -15.03 10.16
C PRO A 57 -9.10 -14.20 9.03
N GLY A 58 -8.48 -14.23 7.85
CA GLY A 58 -9.14 -13.80 6.62
C GLY A 58 -9.29 -12.29 6.42
N CYS A 59 -8.38 -11.47 6.95
CA CYS A 59 -8.34 -10.06 6.55
C CYS A 59 -7.91 -9.87 5.10
N GLU A 60 -8.39 -8.77 4.52
CA GLU A 60 -7.94 -8.27 3.23
C GLU A 60 -7.09 -7.02 3.42
N PHE A 61 -5.84 -7.07 3.01
CA PHE A 61 -4.91 -5.94 3.07
C PHE A 61 -4.68 -5.34 1.68
N SER A 62 -4.67 -4.01 1.60
CA SER A 62 -4.35 -3.27 0.38
C SER A 62 -3.21 -2.29 0.66
N CYS A 63 -2.13 -2.41 -0.12
CA CYS A 63 -0.92 -1.60 0.03
C CYS A 63 -0.57 -0.89 -1.27
N ALA A 64 -0.90 0.41 -1.35
CA ALA A 64 -0.67 1.24 -2.54
C ALA A 64 0.22 2.47 -2.27
N GLY A 65 0.71 2.64 -1.03
CA GLY A 65 1.56 3.77 -0.65
C GLY A 65 3.01 3.70 -1.15
N MET A 66 3.75 4.78 -0.91
CA MET A 66 5.19 4.84 -1.22
C MET A 66 6.09 4.27 -0.11
N GLY A 67 5.56 4.13 1.11
CA GLY A 67 6.31 3.58 2.24
C GLY A 67 6.17 2.07 2.39
N ASN A 68 6.81 1.51 3.42
CA ASN A 68 6.78 0.07 3.64
C ASN A 68 5.45 -0.37 4.26
N CYS A 69 4.94 -1.51 3.81
CA CYS A 69 3.83 -2.20 4.44
C CYS A 69 4.32 -3.37 5.29
N ILE A 70 3.98 -3.35 6.57
CA ILE A 70 4.26 -4.42 7.53
C ILE A 70 2.90 -4.95 7.96
N LEU A 71 2.55 -6.15 7.52
CA LEU A 71 1.24 -6.75 7.68
C LEU A 71 1.37 -8.03 8.48
N ASP A 72 0.46 -8.26 9.42
CA ASP A 72 0.47 -9.44 10.29
C ASP A 72 -0.88 -10.15 10.26
N CYS A 73 -0.86 -11.44 9.98
CA CYS A 73 -2.01 -12.32 9.92
C CYS A 73 -1.76 -13.58 10.76
N PRO A 74 -1.87 -13.48 12.09
CA PRO A 74 -1.44 -14.55 12.98
C PRO A 74 -2.37 -15.76 12.89
N ALA A 75 -3.68 -15.54 12.69
CA ALA A 75 -4.65 -16.62 12.55
C ALA A 75 -4.71 -17.25 11.14
N GLY A 76 -3.97 -16.70 10.16
CA GLY A 76 -3.91 -17.23 8.80
C GLY A 76 -5.08 -16.85 7.88
N GLY A 77 -4.99 -17.30 6.63
CA GLY A 77 -6.02 -17.12 5.60
C GLY A 77 -6.18 -15.69 5.07
N CYS A 78 -5.30 -14.75 5.41
CA CYS A 78 -5.40 -13.38 4.91
C CYS A 78 -5.01 -13.27 3.44
N THR A 79 -5.59 -12.29 2.75
CA THR A 79 -5.21 -11.89 1.40
C THR A 79 -4.61 -10.50 1.44
N ALA A 80 -3.49 -10.29 0.78
CA ALA A 80 -2.83 -9.01 0.66
C ALA A 80 -2.55 -8.70 -0.81
N THR A 81 -2.89 -7.48 -1.24
CA THR A 81 -2.57 -6.96 -2.57
C THR A 81 -1.70 -5.74 -2.46
N SER A 82 -0.66 -5.65 -3.29
CA SER A 82 0.21 -4.48 -3.29
C SER A 82 0.58 -3.96 -4.67
N THR A 83 0.51 -2.64 -4.79
CA THR A 83 1.05 -1.84 -5.89
C THR A 83 2.10 -0.85 -5.37
N ALA A 84 2.49 -0.98 -4.10
CA ALA A 84 3.38 -0.07 -3.41
C ALA A 84 4.78 -0.05 -4.03
N THR A 85 5.42 1.11 -3.98
CA THR A 85 6.84 1.24 -4.34
C THR A 85 7.76 0.84 -3.19
N GLY A 86 7.27 0.92 -1.95
CA GLY A 86 7.96 0.47 -0.74
C GLY A 86 7.90 -1.04 -0.55
N ASN A 87 8.68 -1.55 0.40
CA ASN A 87 8.71 -2.99 0.66
C ASN A 87 7.42 -3.46 1.35
N VAL A 88 7.03 -4.70 1.10
CA VAL A 88 5.86 -5.34 1.72
C VAL A 88 6.31 -6.58 2.45
N THR A 89 5.99 -6.68 3.73
CA THR A 89 6.18 -7.88 4.54
C THR A 89 4.83 -8.34 5.06
N LEU A 90 4.49 -9.61 4.83
CA LEU A 90 3.31 -10.27 5.40
C LEU A 90 3.73 -11.44 6.29
N GLY A 91 3.47 -11.33 7.59
CA GLY A 91 3.56 -12.44 8.54
C GLY A 91 2.30 -13.31 8.47
N CYS A 92 2.46 -14.61 8.27
CA CYS A 92 1.37 -15.58 8.16
C CYS A 92 1.64 -16.83 9.01
N GLU A 93 1.51 -16.67 10.33
CA GLU A 93 1.76 -17.76 11.29
C GLU A 93 0.74 -18.89 11.15
N GLY A 94 -0.54 -18.57 10.96
CA GLY A 94 -1.63 -19.54 10.79
C GLY A 94 -1.67 -20.22 9.42
N GLY A 95 -0.83 -19.79 8.47
CA GLY A 95 -0.76 -20.35 7.13
C GLY A 95 -1.91 -19.93 6.21
N GLY A 96 -1.85 -20.39 4.95
CA GLY A 96 -2.93 -20.18 3.97
C GLY A 96 -3.07 -18.74 3.46
N CYS A 97 -2.10 -17.86 3.71
CA CYS A 97 -2.19 -16.48 3.25
C CYS A 97 -1.82 -16.34 1.77
N LYS A 98 -2.39 -15.33 1.13
CA LYS A 98 -2.10 -14.97 -0.26
C LYS A 98 -1.55 -13.56 -0.34
N LEU A 99 -0.43 -13.36 -1.02
CA LEU A 99 0.16 -12.06 -1.27
C LEU A 99 0.40 -11.88 -2.76
N SER A 100 -0.27 -10.90 -3.37
CA SER A 100 -0.09 -10.54 -4.77
C SER A 100 0.51 -9.15 -4.88
N SER A 101 1.62 -9.00 -5.60
CA SER A 101 2.28 -7.72 -5.80
C SER A 101 2.61 -7.45 -7.27
N SER A 102 2.32 -6.22 -7.70
CA SER A 102 2.77 -5.66 -8.98
C SER A 102 3.65 -4.43 -8.79
N GLY A 103 4.01 -4.12 -7.55
CA GLY A 103 4.86 -2.99 -7.19
C GLY A 103 6.34 -3.21 -7.52
N THR A 104 7.16 -2.22 -7.16
CA THR A 104 8.62 -2.26 -7.37
C THR A 104 9.40 -2.62 -6.11
N GLY A 105 8.79 -2.46 -4.93
CA GLY A 105 9.45 -2.76 -3.65
C GLY A 105 9.58 -4.26 -3.39
N ASN A 106 10.52 -4.65 -2.53
CA ASN A 106 10.69 -6.07 -2.21
C ASN A 106 9.48 -6.60 -1.44
N VAL A 107 9.11 -7.84 -1.73
CA VAL A 107 7.92 -8.48 -1.18
C VAL A 107 8.37 -9.72 -0.42
N ILE A 108 8.01 -9.81 0.84
CA ILE A 108 8.36 -10.92 1.72
C ILE A 108 7.06 -11.47 2.32
N ILE A 109 6.83 -12.76 2.17
CA ILE A 109 5.82 -13.48 2.93
C ILE A 109 6.52 -14.46 3.86
N ASP A 110 6.34 -14.26 5.16
CA ASP A 110 6.84 -15.16 6.19
C ASP A 110 5.74 -16.17 6.52
N CYS A 111 5.90 -17.39 6.02
CA CYS A 111 4.84 -18.39 5.96
C CYS A 111 5.10 -19.60 6.88
N THR A 112 5.28 -19.34 8.17
CA THR A 112 5.52 -20.41 9.16
C THR A 112 4.44 -21.50 9.15
N GLY A 113 3.17 -21.11 8.98
CA GLY A 113 2.03 -22.05 8.95
C GLY A 113 1.87 -22.84 7.64
N GLY A 114 2.67 -22.55 6.62
CA GLY A 114 2.61 -23.22 5.31
C GLY A 114 1.39 -22.83 4.46
N ASN A 115 1.28 -23.44 3.29
CA ASN A 115 0.18 -23.24 2.32
C ASN A 115 0.00 -21.80 1.83
N CYS A 116 1.04 -20.96 1.87
CA CYS A 116 0.94 -19.59 1.38
C CYS A 116 1.15 -19.50 -0.14
N GLU A 117 0.54 -18.48 -0.74
CA GLU A 117 0.66 -18.18 -2.16
C GLU A 117 1.25 -16.78 -2.35
N LEU A 118 2.39 -16.70 -3.03
CA LEU A 118 3.03 -15.45 -3.41
C LEU A 118 2.95 -15.28 -4.93
N GLY A 119 2.29 -14.21 -5.37
CA GLY A 119 2.20 -13.82 -6.77
C GLY A 119 2.96 -12.52 -7.00
N CYS A 120 3.92 -12.51 -7.91
CA CYS A 120 4.64 -11.30 -8.31
C CYS A 120 4.61 -11.08 -9.82
N THR A 121 4.22 -9.88 -10.22
CA THR A 121 4.06 -9.48 -11.63
C THR A 121 4.87 -8.22 -11.98
N GLY A 122 5.40 -7.52 -10.98
CA GLY A 122 6.18 -6.30 -11.13
C GLY A 122 7.67 -6.56 -11.42
N THR A 123 8.53 -5.66 -10.94
CA THR A 123 10.00 -5.79 -11.01
C THR A 123 10.64 -6.03 -9.64
N SER A 124 9.84 -6.46 -8.67
CA SER A 124 10.23 -6.67 -7.28
C SER A 124 11.01 -7.98 -7.09
N ASN A 125 11.80 -8.04 -6.01
CA ASN A 125 12.25 -9.32 -5.46
C ASN A 125 11.19 -9.84 -4.51
N CYS A 126 10.78 -11.08 -4.70
CA CYS A 126 9.70 -11.70 -3.97
C CYS A 126 10.19 -12.95 -3.27
N ILE A 127 10.01 -13.00 -1.95
CA ILE A 127 10.60 -14.01 -1.09
C ILE A 127 9.51 -14.70 -0.30
N VAL A 128 9.44 -16.03 -0.42
CA VAL A 128 8.70 -16.88 0.52
C VAL A 128 9.70 -17.38 1.55
N GLN A 129 9.55 -16.94 2.79
CA GLN A 129 10.40 -17.30 3.92
C GLN A 129 9.66 -18.21 4.90
N SER A 130 10.42 -19.01 5.66
CA SER A 130 9.95 -19.89 6.73
C SER A 130 8.84 -20.87 6.35
N CYS A 131 8.65 -21.14 5.06
CA CYS A 131 7.61 -22.05 4.64
C CYS A 131 7.96 -23.49 4.97
N THR A 132 7.06 -24.11 5.73
CA THR A 132 7.16 -25.51 6.16
C THR A 132 6.72 -26.47 5.05
N SER A 133 5.59 -26.21 4.39
CA SER A 133 5.11 -27.00 3.24
C SER A 133 3.98 -26.31 2.47
N GLY A 134 3.75 -26.73 1.22
CA GLY A 134 2.58 -26.35 0.43
C GLY A 134 2.59 -24.92 -0.10
N CYS A 135 3.72 -24.21 -0.02
CA CYS A 135 3.79 -22.85 -0.54
C CYS A 135 3.91 -22.83 -2.05
N LYS A 136 3.40 -21.75 -2.64
CA LYS A 136 3.48 -21.49 -4.07
C LYS A 136 4.03 -20.10 -4.30
N SER A 137 5.01 -20.00 -5.18
CA SER A 137 5.52 -18.71 -5.66
C SER A 137 5.37 -18.65 -7.17
N THR A 138 4.55 -17.73 -7.66
CA THR A 138 4.34 -17.50 -9.09
C THR A 138 4.88 -16.14 -9.45
N CYS A 139 5.84 -16.12 -10.37
CA CYS A 139 6.56 -14.90 -10.70
C CYS A 139 6.63 -14.71 -12.20
N THR A 140 6.15 -13.55 -12.60
CA THR A 140 5.98 -13.15 -14.00
C THR A 140 6.46 -11.71 -14.14
N GLY A 141 6.76 -11.30 -15.37
CA GLY A 141 7.42 -10.02 -15.60
C GLY A 141 8.90 -10.06 -15.25
N GLY A 142 9.47 -8.90 -14.86
CA GLY A 142 10.88 -8.76 -14.48
C GLY A 142 11.17 -9.08 -13.01
N SER A 143 10.25 -9.73 -12.31
CA SER A 143 10.38 -10.06 -10.88
C SER A 143 11.29 -11.27 -10.66
N ASN A 144 12.00 -11.27 -9.53
CA ASN A 144 12.84 -12.40 -9.11
C ASN A 144 12.22 -13.06 -7.89
N CYS A 145 12.14 -14.39 -7.88
CA CYS A 145 11.49 -15.13 -6.81
C CYS A 145 12.37 -16.16 -6.16
N THR A 146 12.45 -16.04 -4.85
CA THR A 146 13.22 -16.93 -4.00
C THR A 146 12.27 -17.57 -3.00
N CYS A 147 12.32 -18.90 -2.90
CA CYS A 147 11.66 -19.62 -1.82
C CYS A 147 12.72 -20.30 -0.98
N SER A 148 12.72 -20.02 0.33
CA SER A 148 13.72 -20.59 1.24
C SER A 148 13.57 -22.11 1.39
N THR A 149 12.33 -22.60 1.53
CA THR A 149 11.97 -24.02 1.68
C THR A 149 10.48 -24.24 1.44
N GLY A 150 10.03 -25.47 1.15
CA GLY A 150 8.61 -25.83 1.24
C GLY A 150 7.71 -25.35 0.10
N CYS A 151 8.28 -24.76 -0.96
CA CYS A 151 7.55 -24.42 -2.17
C CYS A 151 7.51 -25.58 -3.18
N SER A 152 6.39 -25.69 -3.88
CA SER A 152 6.14 -26.69 -4.94
C SER A 152 5.63 -26.05 -6.22
#